data_AF-A0A381TWX8-F1
#
_entry.id   AF-A0A381TWX8-F1
#
_cell.length_a   1.000
_cell.length_b   1.000
_cell.length_c   1.000
_cell.angle_alpha   90.00
_cell.angle_beta   90.00
_cell.angle_gamma   90.00
#
_symmetry.space_group_name_H-M   'P 1'
#
loop_
_entity.id
_entity.type
_entity.pdbx_description
1 polymer ?
#
loop_
_entity_poly.entity_id
_entity_poly.type
_entity_poly.pdbx_seq_one_letter_code
_entity_poly.pdbx_strand_id
1 'polypeptide(L)'
;MIYKKSIRFIFWYATISNLCFAVSATPDTLTLIQPDGSEFLGFCRGDEWQAWHETLDGWSIIKNEENFWVYAIGVNGQKLESSQAIVGLDDLPSFTSSGALLQKHLRPDRMINFEHSRDFSFSDIRTTIFTLPVLLVEYPDYGATIDQNVINNLFNEEGYGHPGYPGSGSFKDFYFEISYGQFTPAATVSQWFTAPNNHNYYADSEDNSSQRTRQLVRALVDMAEAAGMDWTQFDNDGDGTVEGLTIVHAGPGAEQGDLSNIWSHRWNLGNLAVQYDGVLISDYCINPETQNGNVTAIGVICHEFGHILGLPDLYDTDYSSSGAGKLALMGSGSWGTAGNTPWYPSAMNAWSKLEMGWGNNVLLNTDLQNIDIEQSFSNNTVYRINNQNDNTEYWLVENRQRRGTDINMNSPGLLFWHIDTEKTNGWAP
;
A
#
# COMPACT_ATOMS: atom_id res chain seq x y z
N MET A 1 48.37 -16.95 -31.56
CA MET A 1 47.73 -15.62 -31.40
C MET A 1 46.23 -15.88 -31.40
N ILE A 2 45.61 -15.99 -30.23
CA ILE A 2 44.20 -16.38 -30.07
C ILE A 2 43.41 -15.10 -29.80
N TYR A 3 42.58 -14.68 -30.75
CA TYR A 3 41.66 -13.56 -30.57
C TYR A 3 40.48 -14.00 -29.70
N LYS A 4 40.46 -13.61 -28.42
CA LYS A 4 39.24 -13.68 -27.59
C LYS A 4 38.34 -12.50 -27.97
N LYS A 5 37.18 -12.79 -28.58
CA LYS A 5 36.06 -11.84 -28.65
C LYS A 5 35.30 -11.92 -27.33
N SER A 6 35.29 -10.83 -26.58
CA SER A 6 34.36 -10.64 -25.46
C SER A 6 33.01 -10.21 -26.03
N ILE A 7 31.98 -11.02 -25.80
CA ILE A 7 30.58 -10.62 -26.00
C ILE A 7 30.20 -9.84 -24.75
N ARG A 8 29.99 -8.52 -24.91
CA ARG A 8 29.33 -7.71 -23.88
C ARG A 8 27.83 -7.89 -24.07
N PHE A 9 27.17 -8.54 -23.12
CA PHE A 9 25.71 -8.45 -23.03
C PHE A 9 25.37 -7.04 -22.56
N ILE A 10 24.73 -6.27 -23.44
CA ILE A 10 24.08 -5.01 -23.07
C ILE A 10 22.67 -5.42 -22.67
N PHE A 11 22.39 -5.43 -21.36
CA PHE A 11 21.02 -5.50 -20.87
C PHE A 11 20.37 -4.15 -21.19
N TRP A 12 19.39 -4.16 -22.08
CA TRP A 12 18.44 -3.08 -22.19
C TRP A 12 17.50 -3.19 -20.99
N TYR A 13 17.68 -2.31 -20.01
CA TYR A 13 16.62 -2.04 -19.05
C TYR A 13 15.55 -1.25 -19.80
N ALA A 14 14.46 -1.91 -20.15
CA ALA A 14 13.24 -1.20 -20.45
C ALA A 14 12.75 -0.61 -19.12
N THR A 15 12.67 0.72 -19.03
CA THR A 15 11.93 1.39 -17.97
C THR A 15 10.47 0.98 -18.12
N ILE A 16 10.03 0.03 -17.31
CA ILE A 16 8.63 -0.39 -17.24
C ILE A 16 7.92 0.61 -16.34
N SER A 17 6.86 1.24 -16.87
CA SER A 17 5.95 2.06 -16.09
C SER A 17 5.08 1.14 -15.24
N ASN A 18 5.41 0.95 -13.96
CA ASN A 18 4.62 0.13 -13.04
C ASN A 18 3.50 0.97 -12.40
N LEU A 19 2.25 0.57 -12.61
CA LEU A 19 1.10 1.15 -11.91
C LEU A 19 1.18 0.78 -10.42
N CYS A 20 1.13 1.78 -9.54
CA CYS A 20 1.07 1.60 -8.10
C CYS A 20 -0.29 2.12 -7.62
N PHE A 21 -1.04 1.29 -6.89
CA PHE A 21 -2.25 1.70 -6.20
C PHE A 21 -1.93 1.85 -4.71
N ALA A 22 -2.93 1.77 -3.85
CA ALA A 22 -2.89 2.08 -2.42
C ALA A 22 -3.25 0.83 -1.61
N VAL A 23 -3.10 0.86 -0.28
CA VAL A 23 -3.54 -0.25 0.57
C VAL A 23 -5.04 -0.54 0.39
N SER A 24 -5.41 -1.82 0.35
CA SER A 24 -6.82 -2.23 0.27
C SER A 24 -7.58 -1.87 1.55
N ALA A 25 -8.90 -1.73 1.43
CA ALA A 25 -9.81 -1.58 2.56
C ALA A 25 -9.60 -2.69 3.61
N THR A 26 -9.91 -2.39 4.87
CA THR A 26 -9.89 -3.37 5.96
C THR A 26 -10.70 -4.63 5.59
N PRO A 27 -10.17 -5.83 5.85
CA PRO A 27 -10.88 -7.08 5.56
C PRO A 27 -12.04 -7.33 6.55
N ASP A 28 -12.04 -6.64 7.69
CA ASP A 28 -13.04 -6.85 8.74
C ASP A 28 -14.37 -6.16 8.41
N THR A 29 -15.43 -6.67 9.03
CA THR A 29 -16.74 -6.01 9.04
C THR A 29 -16.70 -4.74 9.86
N LEU A 30 -17.45 -3.73 9.42
CA LEU A 30 -17.63 -2.46 10.09
C LEU A 30 -19.01 -2.39 10.75
N THR A 31 -19.08 -1.82 11.94
CA THR A 31 -20.34 -1.35 12.51
C THR A 31 -20.67 0.01 11.91
N LEU A 32 -21.67 0.04 11.03
CA LEU A 32 -22.20 1.24 10.41
C LEU A 32 -23.39 1.75 11.21
N ILE A 33 -23.36 3.04 11.53
CA ILE A 33 -24.35 3.69 12.42
C ILE A 33 -25.19 4.65 11.59
N GLN A 34 -26.51 4.54 11.71
CA GLN A 34 -27.47 5.50 11.17
C GLN A 34 -27.57 6.75 12.06
N PRO A 35 -28.01 7.91 11.53
CA PRO A 35 -28.22 9.12 12.32
C PRO A 35 -29.17 8.96 13.52
N ASP A 36 -30.08 7.99 13.49
CA ASP A 36 -30.99 7.68 14.60
C ASP A 36 -30.35 6.78 15.69
N GLY A 37 -29.10 6.37 15.50
CA GLY A 37 -28.33 5.49 16.39
C GLY A 37 -28.54 4.00 16.14
N SER A 38 -29.35 3.60 15.15
CA SER A 38 -29.43 2.19 14.76
C SER A 38 -28.14 1.73 14.09
N GLU A 39 -27.76 0.47 14.33
CA GLU A 39 -26.49 -0.09 13.88
C GLU A 39 -26.73 -1.30 12.97
N PHE A 40 -25.87 -1.45 11.96
CA PHE A 40 -25.82 -2.64 11.13
C PHE A 40 -24.39 -2.94 10.71
N LEU A 41 -24.12 -4.21 10.38
CA LEU A 41 -22.81 -4.62 9.90
C LEU A 41 -22.71 -4.46 8.38
N GLY A 42 -21.57 -3.99 7.94
CA GLY A 42 -21.23 -3.88 6.53
C GLY A 42 -19.74 -3.98 6.31
N PHE A 43 -19.34 -3.58 5.13
CA PHE A 43 -17.97 -3.62 4.67
C PHE A 43 -17.62 -2.30 3.98
N CYS A 44 -16.38 -1.86 4.17
CA CYS A 44 -15.72 -1.02 3.19
C CYS A 44 -15.01 -1.93 2.19
N ARG A 45 -15.01 -1.51 0.93
CA ARG A 45 -14.37 -2.17 -0.19
C ARG A 45 -13.63 -1.12 -0.98
N GLY A 46 -12.60 -1.58 -1.67
CA GLY A 46 -11.83 -0.76 -2.59
C GLY A 46 -10.40 -0.51 -2.16
N ASP A 47 -9.87 0.50 -2.82
CA ASP A 47 -8.60 1.19 -2.61
C ASP A 47 -8.85 2.70 -2.87
N GLU A 48 -7.81 3.53 -2.78
CA GLU A 48 -7.88 4.98 -3.03
C GLU A 48 -8.50 5.38 -4.38
N TRP A 49 -8.49 4.49 -5.38
CA TRP A 49 -8.99 4.79 -6.72
C TRP A 49 -10.44 4.37 -6.93
N GLN A 50 -10.97 3.51 -6.07
CA GLN A 50 -12.33 3.00 -6.15
C GLN A 50 -12.77 2.48 -4.79
N ALA A 51 -13.32 3.34 -3.94
CA ALA A 51 -13.84 2.96 -2.62
C ALA A 51 -15.37 2.98 -2.55
N TRP A 52 -15.97 2.02 -1.86
CA TRP A 52 -17.41 1.99 -1.58
C TRP A 52 -17.76 1.14 -0.36
N HIS A 53 -19.02 1.15 0.03
CA HIS A 53 -19.54 0.34 1.14
C HIS A 53 -20.58 -0.66 0.65
N GLU A 54 -20.65 -1.82 1.31
CA GLU A 54 -21.66 -2.85 1.07
C GLU A 54 -22.20 -3.43 2.38
N THR A 55 -23.45 -3.90 2.35
CA THR A 55 -23.99 -4.76 3.40
C THR A 55 -23.34 -6.15 3.37
N LEU A 56 -23.51 -6.96 4.42
CA LEU A 56 -23.01 -8.35 4.45
C LEU A 56 -23.53 -9.21 3.30
N ASP A 57 -24.72 -8.88 2.77
CA ASP A 57 -25.34 -9.60 1.66
C ASP A 57 -24.91 -9.06 0.28
N GLY A 58 -24.02 -8.07 0.20
CA GLY A 58 -23.47 -7.56 -1.06
C GLY A 58 -24.28 -6.45 -1.72
N TRP A 59 -25.19 -5.79 -0.98
CA TRP A 59 -25.88 -4.61 -1.50
C TRP A 59 -25.02 -3.38 -1.26
N SER A 60 -24.67 -2.64 -2.32
CA SER A 60 -23.91 -1.39 -2.20
C SER A 60 -24.75 -0.31 -1.54
N ILE A 61 -24.11 0.47 -0.68
CA ILE A 61 -24.74 1.49 0.16
C ILE A 61 -23.93 2.78 0.13
N ILE A 62 -24.60 3.90 0.35
CA ILE A 62 -24.00 5.24 0.35
C ILE A 62 -24.72 6.12 1.37
N LYS A 63 -24.03 7.13 1.92
CA LYS A 63 -24.68 8.17 2.72
C LYS A 63 -25.39 9.18 1.81
N ASN A 64 -26.66 9.47 2.11
CA ASN A 64 -27.38 10.58 1.48
C ASN A 64 -26.98 11.93 2.09
N GLU A 65 -27.57 13.03 1.61
CA GLU A 65 -27.30 14.40 2.10
C GLU A 65 -27.62 14.60 3.60
N GLU A 66 -28.48 13.75 4.16
CA GLU A 66 -28.87 13.76 5.58
C GLU A 66 -28.01 12.80 6.43
N ASN A 67 -26.95 12.21 5.85
CA ASN A 67 -26.04 11.23 6.45
C ASN A 67 -26.67 9.86 6.78
N PHE A 68 -27.84 9.54 6.25
CA PHE A 68 -28.40 8.18 6.34
C PHE A 68 -27.71 7.24 5.35
N TRP A 69 -27.35 6.04 5.82
CA TRP A 69 -26.96 4.95 4.93
C TRP A 69 -28.19 4.43 4.20
N VAL A 70 -28.18 4.60 2.88
CA VAL A 70 -29.23 4.16 1.97
C VAL A 70 -28.69 3.17 0.95
N TYR A 71 -29.56 2.34 0.38
CA TYR A 71 -29.17 1.45 -0.72
C TYR A 71 -28.79 2.26 -1.96
N ALA A 72 -27.70 1.88 -2.62
CA ALA A 72 -27.34 2.41 -3.92
C ALA A 72 -28.24 1.81 -5.00
N ILE A 73 -28.66 2.63 -5.96
CA ILE A 73 -29.55 2.25 -7.07
C ILE A 73 -28.96 2.53 -8.44
N GLY A 74 -27.67 2.85 -8.50
CA GLY A 74 -26.98 3.16 -9.74
C GLY A 74 -25.55 3.59 -9.49
N VAL A 75 -24.86 3.88 -10.59
CA VAL A 75 -23.50 4.39 -10.62
C VAL A 75 -23.50 5.59 -11.55
N ASN A 76 -22.93 6.70 -11.10
CA ASN A 76 -22.76 7.91 -11.88
C ASN A 76 -21.30 8.35 -11.80
N GLY A 77 -20.51 7.87 -12.76
CA GLY A 77 -19.06 8.06 -12.71
C GLY A 77 -18.48 7.43 -11.45
N GLN A 78 -17.66 8.20 -10.74
CA GLN A 78 -16.95 7.77 -9.53
C GLN A 78 -17.83 7.75 -8.27
N LYS A 79 -19.15 7.95 -8.38
CA LYS A 79 -20.07 7.96 -7.23
C LYS A 79 -21.21 6.97 -7.43
N LEU A 80 -21.66 6.38 -6.33
CA LEU A 80 -22.90 5.62 -6.30
C LEU A 80 -24.11 6.56 -6.26
N GLU A 81 -25.19 6.17 -6.93
CA GLU A 81 -26.46 6.90 -6.87
C GLU A 81 -27.27 6.43 -5.66
N SER A 82 -27.60 7.36 -4.75
CA SER A 82 -28.38 7.08 -3.55
C SER A 82 -29.86 6.85 -3.85
N SER A 83 -30.47 5.88 -3.18
CA SER A 83 -31.94 5.76 -3.10
C SER A 83 -32.52 6.56 -1.92
N GLN A 84 -33.81 6.39 -1.66
CA GLN A 84 -34.48 6.88 -0.45
C GLN A 84 -34.64 5.78 0.62
N ALA A 85 -34.31 4.52 0.31
CA ALA A 85 -34.53 3.39 1.21
C ALA A 85 -33.36 3.26 2.18
N ILE A 86 -33.65 3.45 3.47
CA ILE A 86 -32.69 3.42 4.57
C ILE A 86 -32.36 1.98 4.93
N VAL A 87 -31.07 1.67 4.99
CA VAL A 87 -30.58 0.33 5.31
C VAL A 87 -31.00 -0.06 6.73
N GLY A 88 -31.64 -1.23 6.86
CA GLY A 88 -32.12 -1.76 8.14
C GLY A 88 -33.48 -1.23 8.60
N LEU A 89 -34.01 -0.18 7.96
CA LEU A 89 -35.33 0.39 8.29
C LEU A 89 -36.36 0.19 7.18
N ASP A 90 -35.94 0.31 5.91
CA ASP A 90 -36.80 0.19 4.75
C ASP A 90 -36.55 -1.10 3.97
N ASP A 91 -37.55 -1.49 3.17
CA ASP A 91 -37.43 -2.58 2.21
C ASP A 91 -36.42 -2.24 1.10
N LEU A 92 -35.66 -3.26 0.68
CA LEU A 92 -34.69 -3.14 -0.42
C LEU A 92 -35.38 -2.68 -1.72
N PRO A 93 -34.85 -1.65 -2.41
CA PRO A 93 -35.34 -1.26 -3.73
C PRO A 93 -35.22 -2.40 -4.75
N SER A 94 -36.28 -2.63 -5.54
CA SER A 94 -36.27 -3.66 -6.59
C SER A 94 -35.58 -3.21 -7.89
N PHE A 95 -35.47 -1.90 -8.11
CA PHE A 95 -35.02 -1.33 -9.39
C PHE A 95 -34.00 -0.20 -9.19
N THR A 96 -33.15 -0.05 -10.20
CA THR A 96 -32.22 1.06 -10.38
C THR A 96 -32.94 2.35 -10.80
N SER A 97 -32.23 3.48 -10.78
CA SER A 97 -32.71 4.77 -11.32
C SER A 97 -33.20 4.69 -12.78
N SER A 98 -32.61 3.77 -13.57
CA SER A 98 -32.98 3.51 -14.97
C SER A 98 -34.16 2.54 -15.17
N GLY A 99 -34.70 1.96 -14.09
CA GLY A 99 -35.77 0.96 -14.13
C GLY A 99 -35.31 -0.49 -14.37
N ALA A 100 -34.00 -0.75 -14.48
CA ALA A 100 -33.46 -2.11 -14.50
C ALA A 100 -33.49 -2.75 -13.10
N LEU A 101 -33.55 -4.09 -13.00
CA LEU A 101 -33.49 -4.80 -11.72
C LEU A 101 -32.20 -4.50 -10.96
N LEU A 102 -32.32 -4.18 -9.67
CA LEU A 102 -31.17 -3.86 -8.83
C LEU A 102 -30.24 -5.09 -8.71
N GLN A 103 -28.94 -4.86 -8.96
CA GLN A 103 -27.91 -5.90 -8.83
C GLN A 103 -27.07 -5.65 -7.58
N LYS A 104 -26.50 -6.73 -7.05
CA LYS A 104 -25.49 -6.67 -5.99
C LYS A 104 -24.16 -6.18 -6.54
N HIS A 105 -23.30 -5.72 -5.64
CA HIS A 105 -21.93 -5.29 -5.95
C HIS A 105 -21.87 -4.19 -7.02
N LEU A 106 -22.74 -3.19 -6.91
CA LEU A 106 -22.56 -1.94 -7.65
C LEU A 106 -21.28 -1.26 -7.16
N ARG A 107 -20.44 -0.83 -8.10
CA ARG A 107 -19.16 -0.20 -7.80
C ARG A 107 -19.07 1.13 -8.55
N PRO A 108 -18.59 2.20 -7.93
CA PRO A 108 -18.29 3.44 -8.64
C PRO A 108 -17.26 3.17 -9.74
N ASP A 109 -17.26 3.98 -10.80
CA ASP A 109 -16.21 3.89 -11.82
C ASP A 109 -14.85 4.19 -11.17
N ARG A 110 -13.85 3.36 -11.50
CA ARG A 110 -12.49 3.55 -10.98
C ARG A 110 -11.87 4.82 -11.51
N MET A 111 -11.20 5.56 -10.64
CA MET A 111 -10.34 6.66 -11.04
C MET A 111 -9.15 6.12 -11.82
N ILE A 112 -8.93 6.65 -13.02
CA ILE A 112 -7.82 6.26 -13.88
C ILE A 112 -6.89 7.47 -14.01
N ASN A 113 -5.84 7.54 -13.19
CA ASN A 113 -4.71 8.43 -13.43
C ASN A 113 -3.47 7.59 -13.74
N PHE A 114 -3.08 7.63 -15.01
CA PHE A 114 -1.88 6.99 -15.51
C PHE A 114 -0.75 8.00 -15.45
N GLU A 115 0.22 7.81 -14.55
CA GLU A 115 1.64 8.12 -14.79
C GLU A 115 2.43 7.97 -13.49
N HIS A 116 2.82 6.76 -13.14
CA HIS A 116 3.81 6.56 -12.09
C HIS A 116 4.85 5.57 -12.59
N SER A 117 6.05 6.08 -12.89
CA SER A 117 7.26 5.28 -13.05
C SER A 117 8.03 5.33 -11.75
N ARG A 118 8.74 4.26 -11.48
CA ARG A 118 9.81 4.25 -10.50
C ARG A 118 10.95 5.10 -11.07
N ASP A 119 11.35 6.16 -10.37
CA ASP A 119 12.36 7.10 -10.87
C ASP A 119 13.82 6.70 -10.52
N PHE A 120 14.02 5.73 -9.62
CA PHE A 120 15.35 5.24 -9.21
C PHE A 120 15.47 3.70 -9.28
N SER A 121 16.67 3.11 -9.18
CA SER A 121 16.85 1.64 -9.15
C SER A 121 17.55 1.16 -7.86
N PHE A 122 17.19 -0.02 -7.33
CA PHE A 122 17.89 -0.60 -6.16
C PHE A 122 19.35 -0.88 -6.44
N SER A 123 19.69 -1.15 -7.71
CA SER A 123 21.08 -1.32 -8.12
C SER A 123 21.93 -0.08 -7.94
N ASP A 124 21.28 1.09 -7.87
CA ASP A 124 21.95 2.39 -7.93
C ASP A 124 22.08 3.00 -6.51
N ILE A 125 21.38 2.42 -5.53
CA ILE A 125 21.54 2.77 -4.13
C ILE A 125 22.98 2.48 -3.69
N ARG A 126 23.62 3.52 -3.15
CA ARG A 126 25.05 3.52 -2.86
C ARG A 126 25.41 2.85 -1.53
N THR A 127 24.41 2.57 -0.70
CA THR A 127 24.59 2.01 0.65
C THR A 127 23.45 1.06 1.03
N THR A 128 23.65 0.25 2.07
CA THR A 128 22.57 -0.57 2.63
C THR A 128 21.59 0.24 3.48
N ILE A 129 21.92 1.50 3.82
CA ILE A 129 21.07 2.39 4.62
C ILE A 129 20.25 3.23 3.65
N PHE A 130 18.93 3.22 3.82
CA PHE A 130 18.01 4.07 3.09
C PHE A 130 17.45 5.11 4.04
N THR A 131 17.87 6.35 3.90
CA THR A 131 17.34 7.45 4.71
C THR A 131 15.97 7.87 4.19
N LEU A 132 15.04 8.10 5.12
CA LEU A 132 13.64 8.39 4.80
C LEU A 132 13.15 9.60 5.61
N PRO A 133 12.67 10.68 4.99
CA PRO A 133 11.97 11.73 5.71
C PRO A 133 10.54 11.28 6.07
N VAL A 134 10.17 11.41 7.34
CA VAL A 134 8.80 11.17 7.83
C VAL A 134 8.23 12.47 8.38
N LEU A 135 7.28 13.07 7.67
CA LEU A 135 6.64 14.31 8.08
C LEU A 135 5.31 14.05 8.78
N LEU A 136 5.14 14.62 9.97
CA LEU A 136 3.94 14.49 10.77
C LEU A 136 3.03 15.70 10.57
N VAL A 137 1.73 15.46 10.35
CA VAL A 137 0.75 16.53 10.14
C VAL A 137 -0.50 16.36 10.98
N GLU A 138 -0.88 17.42 11.67
CA GLU A 138 -2.19 17.58 12.31
C GLU A 138 -2.98 18.71 11.65
N TYR A 139 -4.25 18.85 11.98
CA TYR A 139 -5.14 19.83 11.36
C TYR A 139 -5.57 20.91 12.36
N PRO A 140 -5.92 22.13 11.90
CA PRO A 140 -6.40 23.19 12.79
C PRO A 140 -7.57 22.79 13.70
N ASP A 141 -8.42 21.87 13.25
CA ASP A 141 -9.60 21.35 13.95
C ASP A 141 -9.48 19.88 14.41
N TYR A 142 -8.36 19.23 14.14
CA TYR A 142 -8.11 17.83 14.49
C TYR A 142 -6.63 17.63 14.84
N GLY A 143 -6.34 17.60 16.15
CA GLY A 143 -4.99 17.40 16.67
C GLY A 143 -4.56 15.93 16.73
N ALA A 144 -3.25 15.69 16.63
CA ALA A 144 -2.67 14.37 16.84
C ALA A 144 -2.87 13.88 18.29
N THR A 145 -2.94 12.57 18.48
CA THR A 145 -3.16 11.93 19.79
C THR A 145 -2.02 11.02 20.23
N ILE A 146 -1.15 10.62 19.30
CA ILE A 146 0.00 9.76 19.50
C ILE A 146 1.26 10.63 19.63
N ASP A 147 2.03 10.38 20.69
CA ASP A 147 3.30 11.06 20.91
C ASP A 147 4.26 10.82 19.74
N GLN A 148 4.96 11.88 19.29
CA GLN A 148 5.98 11.80 18.22
C GLN A 148 7.01 10.71 18.50
N ASN A 149 7.41 10.49 19.77
CA ASN A 149 8.36 9.45 20.14
C ASN A 149 7.83 8.04 19.86
N VAL A 150 6.52 7.80 19.99
CA VAL A 150 5.92 6.50 19.64
C VAL A 150 6.01 6.26 18.14
N ILE A 151 5.75 7.29 17.33
CA ILE A 151 5.91 7.21 15.86
C ILE A 151 7.39 6.99 15.52
N ASN A 152 8.31 7.73 16.14
CA ASN A 152 9.74 7.50 15.93
C ASN A 152 10.16 6.07 16.26
N ASN A 153 9.68 5.51 17.36
CA ASN A 153 9.98 4.12 17.74
C ASN A 153 9.37 3.12 16.75
N LEU A 154 8.12 3.34 16.32
CA LEU A 154 7.46 2.54 15.29
C LEU A 154 8.27 2.48 13.99
N PHE A 155 8.93 3.58 13.61
CA PHE A 155 9.76 3.61 12.41
C PHE A 155 11.18 3.08 12.62
N ASN A 156 11.80 3.33 13.78
CA ASN A 156 13.26 3.20 13.94
C ASN A 156 13.75 2.24 15.03
N GLU A 157 12.95 1.92 16.04
CA GLU A 157 13.40 1.16 17.22
C GLU A 157 13.63 -0.31 16.86
N GLU A 158 14.86 -0.78 17.06
CA GLU A 158 15.22 -2.18 16.84
C GLU A 158 14.53 -3.07 17.88
N GLY A 159 13.81 -4.09 17.41
CA GLY A 159 13.04 -4.98 18.27
C GLY A 159 11.82 -4.32 18.89
N TYR A 160 11.26 -3.27 18.25
CA TYR A 160 10.05 -2.61 18.72
C TYR A 160 8.93 -3.63 18.98
N GLY A 161 8.20 -3.45 20.07
CA GLY A 161 7.09 -4.31 20.45
C GLY A 161 5.93 -3.48 20.94
N HIS A 162 4.96 -3.20 20.06
CA HIS A 162 3.77 -2.47 20.47
C HIS A 162 3.04 -3.21 21.61
N PRO A 163 2.56 -2.51 22.66
CA PRO A 163 1.83 -3.15 23.75
C PRO A 163 0.68 -4.02 23.25
N GLY A 164 0.62 -5.27 23.70
CA GLY A 164 -0.35 -6.27 23.23
C GLY A 164 0.08 -7.06 21.99
N TYR A 165 1.15 -6.64 21.30
CA TYR A 165 1.69 -7.27 20.09
C TYR A 165 3.21 -7.46 20.22
N PRO A 166 3.67 -8.32 21.15
CA PRO A 166 5.10 -8.54 21.37
C PRO A 166 5.78 -9.09 20.11
N GLY A 167 6.98 -8.60 19.81
CA GLY A 167 7.75 -9.02 18.64
C GLY A 167 7.14 -8.63 17.30
N SER A 168 6.29 -7.60 17.27
CA SER A 168 5.77 -7.01 16.02
C SER A 168 6.87 -6.37 15.17
N GLY A 169 7.91 -5.85 15.82
CA GLY A 169 8.99 -5.13 15.15
C GLY A 169 8.58 -3.72 14.74
N SER A 170 9.58 -2.91 14.42
CA SER A 170 9.41 -1.61 13.76
C SER A 170 9.33 -1.79 12.24
N PHE A 171 8.98 -0.71 11.54
CA PHE A 171 9.15 -0.61 10.09
C PHE A 171 10.60 -0.96 9.66
N LYS A 172 11.60 -0.52 10.43
CA LYS A 172 13.00 -0.90 10.22
C LYS A 172 13.22 -2.40 10.36
N ASP A 173 12.73 -3.01 11.43
CA ASP A 173 12.90 -4.45 11.65
C ASP A 173 12.30 -5.26 10.50
N PHE A 174 11.09 -4.89 10.04
CA PHE A 174 10.42 -5.55 8.93
C PHE A 174 11.26 -5.53 7.65
N TYR A 175 11.71 -4.35 7.21
CA TYR A 175 12.48 -4.22 5.98
C TYR A 175 13.88 -4.81 6.08
N PHE A 176 14.51 -4.74 7.25
CA PHE A 176 15.78 -5.40 7.52
C PHE A 176 15.66 -6.93 7.41
N GLU A 177 14.59 -7.50 7.96
CA GLU A 177 14.31 -8.93 7.91
C GLU A 177 14.08 -9.41 6.46
N ILE A 178 13.12 -8.81 5.75
CA ILE A 178 12.71 -9.31 4.42
C ILE A 178 13.75 -9.04 3.32
N SER A 179 14.70 -8.13 3.57
CA SER A 179 15.83 -7.85 2.69
C SER A 179 17.09 -8.66 3.03
N TYR A 180 17.05 -9.49 4.08
CA TYR A 180 18.20 -10.28 4.54
C TYR A 180 19.40 -9.40 4.91
N GLY A 181 19.12 -8.24 5.51
CA GLY A 181 20.11 -7.24 5.89
C GLY A 181 20.69 -6.44 4.75
N GLN A 182 20.16 -6.54 3.53
CA GLN A 182 20.62 -5.77 2.37
C GLN A 182 20.02 -4.36 2.33
N PHE A 183 18.95 -4.12 3.07
CA PHE A 183 18.26 -2.84 3.12
C PHE A 183 17.86 -2.50 4.56
N THR A 184 18.27 -1.33 5.04
CA THR A 184 18.00 -0.84 6.40
C THR A 184 17.45 0.58 6.31
N PRO A 185 16.14 0.80 6.47
CA PRO A 185 15.61 2.14 6.46
C PRO A 185 16.01 2.89 7.75
N ALA A 186 16.30 4.18 7.62
CA ALA A 186 16.64 5.09 8.71
C ALA A 186 15.76 6.33 8.58
N ALA A 187 14.67 6.36 9.36
CA ALA A 187 13.69 7.42 9.28
C ALA A 187 14.10 8.65 10.10
N THR A 188 13.93 9.84 9.53
CA THR A 188 14.01 11.12 10.26
C THR A 188 12.60 11.65 10.45
N VAL A 189 12.07 11.49 11.67
CA VAL A 189 10.70 11.89 12.03
C VAL A 189 10.65 13.36 12.45
N SER A 190 9.86 14.16 11.75
CA SER A 190 9.69 15.59 12.05
C SER A 190 8.86 15.84 13.31
N GLN A 191 8.84 17.09 13.77
CA GLN A 191 7.76 17.58 14.64
C GLN A 191 6.41 17.54 13.91
N TRP A 192 5.31 17.62 14.67
CA TRP A 192 3.98 17.82 14.11
C TRP A 192 3.85 19.22 13.49
N PHE A 193 3.44 19.27 12.24
CA PHE A 193 3.08 20.49 11.54
C PHE A 193 1.57 20.64 11.48
N THR A 194 1.05 21.87 11.54
CA THR A 194 -0.38 22.13 11.37
C THR A 194 -0.70 22.41 9.91
N ALA A 195 -1.64 21.64 9.34
CA ALA A 195 -2.11 21.78 7.97
C ALA A 195 -2.71 23.17 7.70
N PRO A 196 -2.65 23.68 6.45
CA PRO A 196 -3.25 24.97 6.09
C PRO A 196 -4.78 25.01 6.19
N ASN A 197 -5.44 23.86 6.06
CA ASN A 197 -6.90 23.74 6.14
C ASN A 197 -7.30 22.65 7.14
N ASN A 198 -8.59 22.67 7.49
CA ASN A 198 -9.22 21.68 8.36
C ASN A 198 -9.20 20.27 7.77
N HIS A 199 -9.34 19.25 8.63
CA HIS A 199 -9.29 17.83 8.28
C HIS A 199 -10.14 17.48 7.06
N ASN A 200 -11.44 17.79 7.11
CA ASN A 200 -12.39 17.41 6.06
C ASN A 200 -12.13 18.10 4.71
N TYR A 201 -11.29 19.14 4.65
CA TYR A 201 -10.89 19.70 3.36
C TYR A 201 -10.15 18.66 2.51
N TYR A 202 -9.40 17.75 3.14
CA TYR A 202 -8.57 16.73 2.50
C TYR A 202 -9.23 15.35 2.43
N ALA A 203 -10.48 15.22 2.90
CA ALA A 203 -11.22 13.96 2.97
C ALA A 203 -11.33 13.27 1.61
N ASP A 204 -11.22 11.94 1.60
CA ASP A 204 -11.30 11.12 0.38
C ASP A 204 -12.68 11.22 -0.30
N SER A 205 -13.74 11.41 0.49
CA SER A 205 -15.10 11.61 0.00
C SER A 205 -15.34 12.93 -0.74
N GLU A 206 -14.39 13.87 -0.68
CA GLU A 206 -14.54 15.21 -1.25
C GLU A 206 -14.06 15.32 -2.69
N ASP A 207 -14.68 16.22 -3.46
CA ASP A 207 -14.26 16.47 -4.83
C ASP A 207 -12.85 17.06 -4.90
N ASN A 208 -12.01 16.46 -5.76
CA ASN A 208 -10.59 16.78 -5.95
C ASN A 208 -9.70 16.47 -4.73
N SER A 209 -10.09 15.50 -3.88
CA SER A 209 -9.31 15.02 -2.73
C SER A 209 -7.84 14.79 -3.07
N SER A 210 -7.51 14.05 -4.14
CA SER A 210 -6.12 13.78 -4.54
C SER A 210 -5.29 15.06 -4.78
N GLN A 211 -5.89 16.08 -5.42
CA GLN A 211 -5.21 17.35 -5.66
C GLN A 211 -5.01 18.15 -4.37
N ARG A 212 -5.98 18.11 -3.45
CA ARG A 212 -5.89 18.78 -2.14
C ARG A 212 -4.85 18.11 -1.26
N THR A 213 -4.76 16.78 -1.28
CA THR A 213 -3.71 16.04 -0.56
C THR A 213 -2.32 16.38 -1.09
N ARG A 214 -2.13 16.49 -2.42
CA ARG A 214 -0.85 16.99 -2.98
C ARG A 214 -0.50 18.40 -2.51
N GLN A 215 -1.48 19.28 -2.35
CA GLN A 215 -1.27 20.62 -1.78
C GLN A 215 -0.90 20.57 -0.29
N LEU A 216 -1.46 19.63 0.46
CA LEU A 216 -1.05 19.36 1.85
C LEU A 216 0.42 18.96 1.91
N VAL A 217 0.81 17.94 1.14
CA VAL A 217 2.19 17.44 1.10
C VAL A 217 3.15 18.54 0.67
N ARG A 218 2.80 19.33 -0.34
CA ARG A 218 3.59 20.50 -0.74
C ARG A 218 3.86 21.45 0.43
N ALA A 219 2.81 21.79 1.19
CA ALA A 219 2.91 22.68 2.33
C ALA A 219 3.77 22.09 3.45
N LEU A 220 3.69 20.77 3.68
CA LEU A 220 4.53 20.09 4.67
C LEU A 220 6.01 20.12 4.29
N VAL A 221 6.33 19.93 3.00
CA VAL A 221 7.71 20.07 2.50
C VAL A 221 8.23 21.49 2.75
N ASP A 222 7.42 22.53 2.52
CA ASP A 222 7.79 23.92 2.85
C ASP A 222 8.01 24.16 4.34
N MET A 223 7.17 23.58 5.19
CA MET A 223 7.30 23.71 6.65
C MET A 223 8.52 22.97 7.18
N ALA A 224 8.84 21.80 6.63
CA ALA A 224 10.03 21.03 6.97
C ALA A 224 11.32 21.74 6.55
N GLU A 225 11.36 22.30 5.34
CA GLU A 225 12.43 23.19 4.88
C GLU A 225 12.61 24.38 5.84
N ALA A 226 11.53 25.10 6.15
CA ALA A 226 11.58 26.24 7.06
C ALA A 226 12.01 25.87 8.48
N ALA A 227 11.77 24.63 8.90
CA ALA A 227 12.23 24.06 10.17
C ALA A 227 13.70 23.60 10.14
N GLY A 228 14.38 23.69 8.98
CA GLY A 228 15.79 23.36 8.81
C GLY A 228 16.06 21.90 8.47
N MET A 229 15.11 21.19 7.85
CA MET A 229 15.36 19.88 7.28
C MET A 229 16.37 19.98 6.13
N ASP A 230 17.49 19.28 6.23
CA ASP A 230 18.46 19.13 5.13
C ASP A 230 17.95 18.03 4.19
N TRP A 231 17.55 18.39 2.97
CA TRP A 231 16.99 17.43 2.03
C TRP A 231 18.04 16.58 1.31
N THR A 232 19.30 17.04 1.26
CA THR A 232 20.38 16.32 0.58
C THR A 232 20.68 14.97 1.21
N GLN A 233 20.31 14.78 2.48
CA GLN A 233 20.50 13.51 3.16
C GLN A 233 19.64 12.38 2.57
N PHE A 234 18.52 12.73 1.92
CA PHE A 234 17.51 11.78 1.41
C PHE A 234 17.63 11.49 -0.09
N ASP A 235 18.73 11.89 -0.73
CA ASP A 235 19.12 11.51 -2.09
C ASP A 235 20.05 10.29 -1.99
N ASN A 236 19.44 9.11 -1.85
CA ASN A 236 20.10 7.86 -1.48
C ASN A 236 20.94 7.25 -2.63
N ASP A 237 20.56 7.51 -3.88
CA ASP A 237 21.30 7.09 -5.07
C ASP A 237 22.11 8.23 -5.71
N GLY A 238 21.97 9.46 -5.21
CA GLY A 238 22.72 10.64 -5.57
C GLY A 238 22.43 11.15 -6.99
N ASP A 239 21.22 10.94 -7.48
CA ASP A 239 20.72 11.43 -8.78
C ASP A 239 20.15 12.86 -8.73
N GLY A 240 20.05 13.43 -7.52
CA GLY A 240 19.50 14.75 -7.29
C GLY A 240 17.99 14.75 -7.00
N THR A 241 17.43 13.62 -6.57
CA THR A 241 16.01 13.46 -6.21
C THR A 241 15.90 12.78 -4.84
N VAL A 242 14.91 13.18 -4.05
CA VAL A 242 14.54 12.44 -2.84
C VAL A 242 13.72 11.21 -3.26
N GLU A 243 14.19 9.99 -2.98
CA GLU A 243 13.53 8.76 -3.49
C GLU A 243 12.10 8.58 -3.00
N GLY A 244 11.77 9.13 -1.84
CA GLY A 244 10.40 9.13 -1.35
C GLY A 244 10.25 9.77 0.01
N LEU A 245 9.10 10.40 0.21
CA LEU A 245 8.68 11.02 1.46
C LEU A 245 7.57 10.20 2.11
N THR A 246 7.58 10.03 3.43
CA THR A 246 6.43 9.46 4.15
C THR A 246 5.73 10.53 4.96
N ILE A 247 4.41 10.64 4.81
CA ILE A 247 3.55 11.50 5.60
C ILE A 247 2.77 10.65 6.59
N VAL A 248 2.68 11.11 7.84
CA VAL A 248 1.76 10.56 8.84
C VAL A 248 0.76 11.64 9.23
N HIS A 249 -0.51 11.46 8.89
CA HIS A 249 -1.56 12.42 9.20
C HIS A 249 -2.32 12.04 10.46
N ALA A 250 -2.71 13.05 11.26
CA ALA A 250 -3.50 12.85 12.47
C ALA A 250 -4.83 12.13 12.14
N GLY A 251 -5.25 11.25 13.06
CA GLY A 251 -6.49 10.47 12.91
C GLY A 251 -6.34 9.13 12.16
N PRO A 252 -7.46 8.44 11.90
CA PRO A 252 -7.48 7.14 11.22
C PRO A 252 -7.46 7.30 9.70
N GLY A 253 -7.09 6.23 8.99
CA GLY A 253 -7.11 6.21 7.52
C GLY A 253 -8.46 5.79 6.98
N ALA A 254 -8.81 6.27 5.78
CA ALA A 254 -10.09 5.95 5.14
C ALA A 254 -10.24 4.46 4.82
N GLU A 255 -9.14 3.71 4.69
CA GLU A 255 -9.14 2.27 4.49
C GLU A 255 -9.79 1.50 5.67
N GLN A 256 -9.98 2.16 6.82
CA GLN A 256 -10.74 1.63 7.96
C GLN A 256 -12.26 1.82 7.83
N GLY A 257 -12.71 2.41 6.72
CA GLY A 257 -14.11 2.48 6.34
C GLY A 257 -14.80 3.82 6.54
N ASP A 258 -14.06 4.88 6.85
CA ASP A 258 -14.59 6.24 6.93
C ASP A 258 -13.88 7.15 5.93
N LEU A 259 -14.55 7.38 4.80
CA LEU A 259 -14.06 8.20 3.68
C LEU A 259 -13.97 9.70 4.02
N SER A 260 -14.38 10.13 5.22
CA SER A 260 -14.09 11.49 5.69
C SER A 260 -12.61 11.69 6.06
N ASN A 261 -11.83 10.60 6.16
CA ASN A 261 -10.38 10.63 6.34
C ASN A 261 -9.65 10.56 4.99
N ILE A 262 -8.33 10.66 5.00
CA ILE A 262 -7.49 10.41 3.83
C ILE A 262 -7.28 8.89 3.68
N TRP A 263 -7.44 8.35 2.47
CA TRP A 263 -7.04 6.97 2.19
C TRP A 263 -5.52 6.89 2.03
N SER A 264 -4.87 5.94 2.69
CA SER A 264 -3.40 5.78 2.59
C SER A 264 -3.00 5.50 1.15
N HIS A 265 -2.04 6.23 0.59
CA HIS A 265 -1.64 6.05 -0.81
C HIS A 265 -0.22 6.56 -1.09
N ARG A 266 0.33 6.18 -2.24
CA ARG A 266 1.55 6.75 -2.83
C ARG A 266 1.21 7.58 -4.07
N TRP A 267 1.83 8.76 -4.20
CA TRP A 267 1.63 9.66 -5.32
C TRP A 267 2.85 10.59 -5.51
N ASN A 268 2.86 11.42 -6.57
CA ASN A 268 3.85 12.49 -6.78
C ASN A 268 3.29 13.93 -6.79
N LEU A 269 4.09 14.89 -6.34
CA LEU A 269 3.72 16.30 -6.36
C LEU A 269 3.54 16.85 -7.78
N GLY A 270 4.07 16.20 -8.83
CA GLY A 270 3.89 16.60 -10.23
C GLY A 270 4.28 18.06 -10.46
N ASN A 271 3.34 18.88 -10.95
CA ASN A 271 3.57 20.34 -11.09
C ASN A 271 3.76 21.10 -9.77
N LEU A 272 3.51 20.46 -8.63
CA LEU A 272 3.82 20.96 -7.29
C LEU A 272 5.19 20.47 -6.79
N ALA A 273 5.94 19.66 -7.55
CA ALA A 273 7.27 19.26 -7.12
C ALA A 273 8.16 20.50 -6.90
N VAL A 274 9.07 20.41 -5.93
CA VAL A 274 9.92 21.53 -5.51
C VAL A 274 11.36 21.06 -5.36
N GLN A 275 12.30 21.97 -5.57
CA GLN A 275 13.71 21.74 -5.30
C GLN A 275 14.15 22.54 -4.07
N TYR A 276 14.67 21.83 -3.07
CA TYR A 276 15.37 22.39 -1.91
C TYR A 276 16.74 21.72 -1.79
N ASP A 277 17.73 22.45 -1.30
CA ASP A 277 19.12 22.00 -1.16
C ASP A 277 19.77 21.36 -2.41
N GLY A 278 19.21 21.60 -3.60
CA GLY A 278 19.69 21.04 -4.86
C GLY A 278 19.11 19.67 -5.22
N VAL A 279 18.16 19.14 -4.43
CA VAL A 279 17.46 17.88 -4.72
C VAL A 279 15.98 18.11 -5.00
N LEU A 280 15.40 17.35 -5.93
CA LEU A 280 13.97 17.39 -6.28
C LEU A 280 13.15 16.57 -5.28
N ILE A 281 12.09 17.16 -4.73
CA ILE A 281 11.12 16.49 -3.86
C ILE A 281 9.81 16.38 -4.64
N SER A 282 9.38 15.15 -4.89
CA SER A 282 8.17 14.87 -5.67
C SER A 282 7.40 13.69 -5.12
N ASP A 283 8.05 12.54 -4.93
CA ASP A 283 7.37 11.30 -4.56
C ASP A 283 7.04 11.22 -3.08
N TYR A 284 5.84 10.78 -2.74
CA TYR A 284 5.42 10.62 -1.37
C TYR A 284 4.45 9.45 -1.19
N CYS A 285 4.41 8.90 0.01
CA CYS A 285 3.28 8.15 0.51
C CYS A 285 2.69 8.80 1.76
N ILE A 286 1.40 8.61 1.99
CA ILE A 286 0.68 9.16 3.15
C ILE A 286 -0.02 8.04 3.91
N ASN A 287 0.10 8.06 5.23
CA ASN A 287 -0.37 7.02 6.14
C ASN A 287 -1.08 7.68 7.33
N PRO A 288 -2.02 6.99 8.00
CA PRO A 288 -2.66 7.51 9.19
C PRO A 288 -1.78 7.38 10.42
N GLU A 289 -2.02 8.26 11.38
CA GLU A 289 -1.48 8.18 12.74
C GLU A 289 -2.08 7.01 13.51
N THR A 290 -3.37 6.74 13.33
CA THR A 290 -4.11 5.77 14.14
C THR A 290 -4.78 4.65 13.36
N GLN A 291 -4.86 3.48 13.98
CA GLN A 291 -5.64 2.34 13.50
C GLN A 291 -6.34 1.66 14.68
N ASN A 292 -7.66 1.51 14.57
CA ASN A 292 -8.51 0.91 15.61
C ASN A 292 -8.25 1.48 17.02
N GLY A 293 -8.10 2.80 17.12
CA GLY A 293 -7.87 3.52 18.39
C GLY A 293 -6.47 3.38 19.00
N ASN A 294 -5.53 2.78 18.29
CA ASN A 294 -4.10 2.74 18.64
C ASN A 294 -3.29 3.47 17.57
N VAL A 295 -1.98 3.62 17.77
CA VAL A 295 -1.08 4.00 16.66
C VAL A 295 -1.21 3.00 15.51
N THR A 296 -1.11 3.47 14.27
CA THR A 296 -1.15 2.63 13.07
C THR A 296 -0.13 1.51 13.14
N ALA A 297 -0.58 0.29 12.83
CA ALA A 297 0.29 -0.86 12.75
C ALA A 297 1.21 -0.79 11.51
N ILE A 298 2.38 -1.42 11.59
CA ILE A 298 3.41 -1.33 10.54
C ILE A 298 2.94 -1.83 9.15
N GLY A 299 1.91 -2.67 9.07
CA GLY A 299 1.49 -3.28 7.81
C GLY A 299 1.06 -2.30 6.71
N VAL A 300 0.30 -1.25 7.05
CA VAL A 300 -0.09 -0.20 6.08
C VAL A 300 1.15 0.61 5.66
N ILE A 301 1.96 1.04 6.64
CA ILE A 301 3.19 1.80 6.40
C ILE A 301 4.15 1.03 5.47
N CYS A 302 4.34 -0.26 5.72
CA CYS A 302 5.19 -1.11 4.90
C CYS A 302 4.62 -1.33 3.49
N HIS A 303 3.30 -1.43 3.35
CA HIS A 303 2.68 -1.57 2.02
C HIS A 303 2.90 -0.31 1.20
N GLU A 304 2.59 0.86 1.75
CA GLU A 304 2.76 2.14 1.06
C GLU A 304 4.22 2.44 0.73
N PHE A 305 5.14 2.11 1.63
CA PHE A 305 6.56 2.22 1.34
C PHE A 305 7.00 1.23 0.24
N GLY A 306 6.37 0.06 0.13
CA GLY A 306 6.59 -0.85 -1.01
C GLY A 306 6.35 -0.17 -2.37
N HIS A 307 5.39 0.75 -2.48
CA HIS A 307 5.17 1.55 -3.68
C HIS A 307 6.25 2.61 -3.91
N ILE A 308 6.80 3.22 -2.86
CA ILE A 308 8.01 4.09 -2.97
C ILE A 308 9.18 3.29 -3.57
N LEU A 309 9.29 2.01 -3.20
CA LEU A 309 10.29 1.10 -3.77
C LEU A 309 9.94 0.63 -5.19
N GLY A 310 8.80 1.05 -5.74
CA GLY A 310 8.36 0.79 -7.12
C GLY A 310 7.68 -0.55 -7.34
N LEU A 311 7.18 -1.18 -6.27
CA LEU A 311 6.37 -2.38 -6.37
C LEU A 311 4.89 -2.02 -6.63
N PRO A 312 4.20 -2.71 -7.56
CA PRO A 312 2.78 -2.55 -7.77
C PRO A 312 1.98 -3.30 -6.70
N ASP A 313 0.68 -3.02 -6.63
CA ASP A 313 -0.26 -3.91 -5.96
C ASP A 313 -0.38 -5.25 -6.67
N LEU A 314 -0.60 -6.27 -5.87
CA LEU A 314 -0.71 -7.66 -6.29
C LEU A 314 -2.07 -8.27 -5.90
N TYR A 315 -3.04 -7.48 -5.44
CA TYR A 315 -4.43 -7.91 -5.31
C TYR A 315 -5.22 -7.51 -6.55
N ASP A 316 -6.28 -8.25 -6.86
CA ASP A 316 -7.13 -7.91 -8.00
C ASP A 316 -8.03 -6.73 -7.62
N THR A 317 -7.75 -5.58 -8.21
CA THR A 317 -8.45 -4.33 -7.92
C THR A 317 -9.92 -4.36 -8.39
N ASP A 318 -10.24 -5.27 -9.31
CA ASP A 318 -11.61 -5.52 -9.76
C ASP A 318 -12.32 -6.59 -8.94
N TYR A 319 -11.70 -7.09 -7.87
CA TYR A 319 -12.28 -8.11 -6.99
C TYR A 319 -12.71 -9.39 -7.72
N SER A 320 -12.14 -9.69 -8.90
CA SER A 320 -12.38 -10.95 -9.62
C SER A 320 -11.73 -12.14 -8.91
N SER A 321 -10.62 -11.89 -8.19
CA SER A 321 -10.04 -12.81 -7.21
C SER A 321 -9.36 -12.07 -6.04
N SER A 322 -8.57 -12.77 -5.22
CA SER A 322 -7.75 -12.13 -4.19
C SER A 322 -6.40 -11.59 -4.71
N GLY A 323 -6.06 -11.85 -5.97
CA GLY A 323 -4.68 -11.80 -6.46
C GLY A 323 -3.75 -12.64 -5.56
N ALA A 324 -2.58 -12.10 -5.23
CA ALA A 324 -1.62 -12.68 -4.29
C ALA A 324 -2.13 -12.82 -2.84
N GLY A 325 -3.23 -12.13 -2.50
CA GLY A 325 -3.90 -12.26 -1.22
C GLY A 325 -3.02 -11.94 0.00
N LYS A 326 -3.33 -12.58 1.13
CA LYS A 326 -2.65 -12.34 2.42
C LYS A 326 -1.20 -12.86 2.48
N LEU A 327 -0.75 -13.59 1.47
CA LEU A 327 0.60 -14.18 1.43
C LEU A 327 1.64 -13.25 0.78
N ALA A 328 1.24 -12.04 0.36
CA ALA A 328 2.13 -11.02 -0.15
C ALA A 328 1.81 -9.67 0.49
N LEU A 329 2.82 -8.94 0.96
CA LEU A 329 2.67 -7.57 1.50
C LEU A 329 1.89 -6.66 0.54
N MET A 330 2.29 -6.66 -0.74
CA MET A 330 1.67 -5.87 -1.81
C MET A 330 0.31 -6.43 -2.27
N GLY A 331 -0.13 -7.56 -1.72
CA GLY A 331 -1.51 -8.03 -1.81
C GLY A 331 -2.30 -7.51 -0.61
N SER A 332 -3.10 -8.38 0.02
CA SER A 332 -3.78 -8.07 1.28
C SER A 332 -2.96 -8.46 2.52
N GLY A 333 -1.66 -8.72 2.34
CA GLY A 333 -0.74 -9.11 3.40
C GLY A 333 -0.36 -7.96 4.35
N SER A 334 -0.62 -6.71 4.00
CA SER A 334 -0.56 -5.56 4.92
C SER A 334 -1.45 -5.76 6.15
N TRP A 335 -2.56 -6.47 6.00
CA TRP A 335 -3.48 -6.89 7.07
C TRP A 335 -3.09 -8.22 7.74
N GLY A 336 -1.86 -8.69 7.53
CA GLY A 336 -1.31 -9.95 8.04
C GLY A 336 -1.68 -11.20 7.24
N THR A 337 -0.91 -12.28 7.46
CA THR A 337 -1.08 -13.56 6.76
C THR A 337 -2.34 -14.34 7.15
N ALA A 338 -2.94 -14.02 8.29
CA ALA A 338 -4.14 -14.65 8.81
C ALA A 338 -4.96 -13.67 9.66
N GLY A 339 -6.29 -13.76 9.57
CA GLY A 339 -7.20 -12.82 10.24
C GLY A 339 -6.89 -11.37 9.86
N ASN A 340 -7.15 -10.45 10.78
CA ASN A 340 -6.68 -9.07 10.70
C ASN A 340 -5.56 -8.87 11.74
N THR A 341 -4.30 -9.00 11.30
CA THR A 341 -3.11 -8.94 12.16
C THR A 341 -2.06 -7.98 11.59
N PRO A 342 -2.38 -6.68 11.39
CA PRO A 342 -1.53 -5.74 10.67
C PRO A 342 -0.22 -5.36 11.40
N TRP A 343 -0.10 -5.72 12.69
CA TRP A 343 1.17 -5.67 13.44
C TRP A 343 2.17 -6.76 13.04
N TYR A 344 1.70 -7.80 12.35
CA TYR A 344 2.50 -8.89 11.79
C TYR A 344 2.13 -9.02 10.30
N PRO A 345 2.48 -8.02 9.47
CA PRO A 345 2.19 -8.07 8.04
C PRO A 345 2.84 -9.28 7.39
N SER A 346 2.43 -9.64 6.18
CA SER A 346 3.07 -10.71 5.41
C SER A 346 4.40 -10.25 4.83
N ALA A 347 5.38 -11.14 4.74
CA ALA A 347 6.58 -10.83 3.96
C ALA A 347 6.23 -10.65 2.46
N MET A 348 7.04 -9.87 1.75
CA MET A 348 6.93 -9.75 0.29
C MET A 348 7.01 -11.12 -0.39
N ASN A 349 6.29 -11.30 -1.50
CA ASN A 349 6.34 -12.54 -2.26
C ASN A 349 7.70 -12.71 -2.97
N ALA A 350 7.94 -13.91 -3.50
CA ALA A 350 9.17 -14.23 -4.22
C ALA A 350 9.46 -13.24 -5.37
N TRP A 351 8.43 -12.83 -6.12
CA TRP A 351 8.60 -11.90 -7.23
C TRP A 351 9.09 -10.52 -6.77
N SER A 352 8.39 -9.89 -5.82
CA SER A 352 8.78 -8.60 -5.27
C SER A 352 10.21 -8.65 -4.71
N LYS A 353 10.57 -9.68 -3.95
CA LYS A 353 11.94 -9.83 -3.43
C LYS A 353 13.01 -9.91 -4.53
N LEU A 354 12.69 -10.51 -5.68
CA LEU A 354 13.60 -10.58 -6.82
C LEU A 354 13.70 -9.24 -7.57
N GLU A 355 12.59 -8.54 -7.78
CA GLU A 355 12.58 -7.18 -8.37
C GLU A 355 13.40 -6.19 -7.55
N MET A 356 13.39 -6.36 -6.23
CA MET A 356 14.15 -5.57 -5.27
C MET A 356 15.63 -5.97 -5.18
N GLY A 357 16.04 -7.05 -5.86
CA GLY A 357 17.40 -7.58 -5.80
C GLY A 357 17.74 -8.26 -4.46
N TRP A 358 16.76 -8.51 -3.60
CA TRP A 358 17.01 -9.11 -2.28
C TRP A 358 17.18 -10.62 -2.35
N GLY A 359 16.76 -11.26 -3.44
CA GLY A 359 16.77 -12.71 -3.61
C GLY A 359 17.69 -13.23 -4.71
N ASN A 360 18.01 -14.52 -4.64
CA ASN A 360 18.75 -15.23 -5.66
C ASN A 360 17.80 -16.07 -6.51
N ASN A 361 17.73 -15.76 -7.81
CA ASN A 361 16.87 -16.46 -8.76
C ASN A 361 17.59 -17.67 -9.39
N VAL A 362 17.16 -18.88 -9.06
CA VAL A 362 17.72 -20.13 -9.59
C VAL A 362 16.78 -20.72 -10.64
N LEU A 363 17.16 -20.59 -11.92
CA LEU A 363 16.43 -21.20 -13.02
C LEU A 363 16.58 -22.73 -13.01
N LEU A 364 15.45 -23.43 -12.94
CA LEU A 364 15.37 -24.88 -13.08
C LEU A 364 15.08 -25.25 -14.54
N ASN A 365 16.08 -25.81 -15.22
CA ASN A 365 16.01 -26.19 -16.64
C ASN A 365 16.14 -27.71 -16.86
N THR A 366 16.21 -28.48 -15.79
CA THR A 366 16.29 -29.95 -15.80
C THR A 366 15.42 -30.53 -14.71
N ASP A 367 14.96 -31.76 -14.90
CA ASP A 367 14.26 -32.50 -13.86
C ASP A 367 15.18 -32.73 -12.66
N LEU A 368 14.65 -32.45 -11.48
CA LEU A 368 15.34 -32.62 -10.21
C LEU A 368 14.48 -33.51 -9.29
N GLN A 369 15.14 -34.33 -8.49
CA GLN A 369 14.50 -35.23 -7.54
C GLN A 369 15.12 -35.03 -6.16
N ASN A 370 14.30 -35.13 -5.11
CA ASN A 370 14.73 -35.03 -3.71
C ASN A 370 15.50 -33.74 -3.42
N ILE A 371 14.98 -32.60 -3.89
CA ILE A 371 15.56 -31.28 -3.60
C ILE A 371 15.08 -30.83 -2.24
N ASP A 372 16.01 -30.39 -1.40
CA ASP A 372 15.70 -29.66 -0.19
C ASP A 372 15.62 -28.16 -0.52
N ILE A 373 14.47 -27.54 -0.22
CA ILE A 373 14.24 -26.10 -0.37
C ILE A 373 14.27 -25.50 1.03
N GLU A 374 15.31 -24.72 1.32
CA GLU A 374 15.43 -24.02 2.60
C GLU A 374 14.30 -22.99 2.78
N GLN A 375 13.93 -22.75 4.04
CA GLN A 375 12.91 -21.74 4.35
C GLN A 375 13.40 -20.34 3.93
N SER A 376 12.50 -19.61 3.29
CA SER A 376 12.68 -18.24 2.85
C SER A 376 13.17 -17.35 3.98
N PHE A 377 12.67 -17.48 5.21
CA PHE A 377 13.13 -16.66 6.35
C PHE A 377 14.66 -16.65 6.55
N SER A 378 15.36 -17.77 6.31
CA SER A 378 16.82 -17.86 6.50
C SER A 378 17.63 -17.80 5.22
N ASN A 379 16.99 -17.97 4.06
CA ASN A 379 17.65 -18.03 2.75
C ASN A 379 16.72 -17.47 1.68
N ASN A 380 17.15 -16.45 0.93
CA ASN A 380 16.35 -15.87 -0.13
C ASN A 380 16.54 -16.50 -1.51
N THR A 381 16.77 -17.81 -1.57
CA THR A 381 16.83 -18.54 -2.83
C THR A 381 15.41 -18.82 -3.33
N VAL A 382 15.11 -18.31 -4.52
CA VAL A 382 13.84 -18.51 -5.22
C VAL A 382 14.11 -19.37 -6.45
N TYR A 383 13.35 -20.44 -6.61
CA TYR A 383 13.47 -21.32 -7.77
C TYR A 383 12.50 -20.91 -8.85
N ARG A 384 12.99 -20.71 -10.07
CA ARG A 384 12.18 -20.33 -11.22
C ARG A 384 12.00 -21.50 -12.18
N ILE A 385 10.76 -21.73 -12.60
CA ILE A 385 10.39 -22.72 -13.60
C ILE A 385 9.72 -21.96 -14.74
N ASN A 386 10.35 -21.91 -15.91
CA ASN A 386 9.74 -21.24 -17.07
C ASN A 386 8.63 -22.11 -17.67
N ASN A 387 7.57 -21.47 -18.15
CA ASN A 387 6.61 -22.15 -19.02
C ASN A 387 7.33 -22.54 -20.34
N GLN A 388 7.14 -23.80 -20.75
CA GLN A 388 7.80 -24.35 -21.96
C GLN A 388 7.10 -23.91 -23.25
N ASN A 389 5.82 -23.53 -23.15
CA ASN A 389 4.98 -23.17 -24.29
C ASN A 389 4.72 -21.67 -24.37
N ASP A 390 4.98 -20.93 -23.30
CA ASP A 390 4.80 -19.50 -23.22
C ASP A 390 6.02 -18.85 -22.54
N ASN A 391 6.63 -17.85 -23.17
CA ASN A 391 7.80 -17.17 -22.63
C ASN A 391 7.45 -15.95 -21.77
N THR A 392 6.17 -15.58 -21.70
CA THR A 392 5.68 -14.49 -20.84
C THR A 392 5.31 -15.01 -19.45
N GLU A 393 5.17 -16.32 -19.29
CA GLU A 393 4.78 -16.95 -18.03
C GLU A 393 5.90 -17.78 -17.38
N TYR A 394 5.92 -17.77 -16.05
CA TYR A 394 6.78 -18.65 -15.26
C TYR A 394 6.23 -18.84 -13.84
N TRP A 395 6.79 -19.81 -13.12
CA TRP A 395 6.52 -20.01 -11.71
C TRP A 395 7.76 -19.70 -10.87
N LEU A 396 7.54 -19.05 -9.74
CA LEU A 396 8.53 -18.89 -8.68
C LEU A 396 8.13 -19.76 -7.49
N VAL A 397 9.10 -20.50 -6.96
CA VAL A 397 8.91 -21.43 -5.84
C VAL A 397 9.75 -20.99 -4.67
N GLU A 398 9.12 -20.83 -3.52
CA GLU A 398 9.78 -20.56 -2.24
C GLU A 398 9.15 -21.39 -1.12
N ASN A 399 9.91 -21.64 -0.05
CA ASN A 399 9.42 -22.32 1.14
C ASN A 399 9.13 -21.31 2.25
N ARG A 400 7.87 -21.02 2.57
CA ARG A 400 7.47 -20.05 3.61
C ARG A 400 7.06 -20.79 4.88
N GLN A 401 7.53 -20.31 6.03
CA GLN A 401 7.34 -20.95 7.34
C GLN A 401 6.84 -19.93 8.36
N ARG A 402 6.27 -20.39 9.48
CA ARG A 402 5.82 -19.54 10.59
C ARG A 402 7.02 -18.96 11.36
N ARG A 403 7.69 -17.97 10.79
CA ARG A 403 8.92 -17.35 11.28
C ARG A 403 8.93 -15.86 10.91
N GLY A 404 9.52 -15.05 11.79
CA GLY A 404 9.61 -13.60 11.61
C GLY A 404 8.25 -12.97 11.36
N THR A 405 8.20 -12.12 10.35
CA THR A 405 7.03 -11.45 9.79
C THR A 405 5.85 -12.41 9.49
N ASP A 406 6.12 -13.65 9.07
CA ASP A 406 5.08 -14.65 8.76
C ASP A 406 4.60 -15.49 9.94
N ILE A 407 4.84 -15.06 11.18
CA ILE A 407 4.57 -15.86 12.38
C ILE A 407 3.12 -16.37 12.47
N ASN A 408 2.17 -15.61 11.93
CA ASN A 408 0.73 -15.93 11.96
C ASN A 408 0.26 -16.78 10.76
N MET A 409 1.15 -17.23 9.87
CA MET A 409 0.77 -17.95 8.65
C MET A 409 0.01 -19.25 8.98
N ASN A 410 -1.21 -19.41 8.45
CA ASN A 410 -2.04 -20.59 8.73
C ASN A 410 -1.43 -21.89 8.21
N SER A 411 -0.87 -21.88 6.99
CA SER A 411 -0.37 -23.08 6.31
C SER A 411 1.07 -22.86 5.81
N PRO A 412 2.09 -23.19 6.60
CA PRO A 412 3.48 -23.12 6.15
C PRO A 412 3.79 -24.23 5.13
N GLY A 413 4.69 -23.96 4.20
CA GLY A 413 5.09 -24.91 3.16
C GLY A 413 5.61 -24.22 1.89
N LEU A 414 5.49 -24.93 0.77
CA LEU A 414 5.90 -24.41 -0.53
C LEU A 414 4.81 -23.51 -1.12
N LEU A 415 5.20 -22.32 -1.55
CA LEU A 415 4.38 -21.44 -2.38
C LEU A 415 4.85 -21.51 -3.82
N PHE A 416 3.88 -21.52 -4.74
CA PHE A 416 4.08 -21.41 -6.17
C PHE A 416 3.41 -20.12 -6.63
N TRP A 417 4.22 -19.14 -7.01
CA TRP A 417 3.75 -17.88 -7.58
C TRP A 417 3.74 -18.01 -9.09
N HIS A 418 2.57 -17.96 -9.71
CA HIS A 418 2.45 -17.86 -11.17
C HIS A 418 2.60 -16.40 -11.56
N ILE A 419 3.58 -16.13 -12.42
CA ILE A 419 3.86 -14.81 -12.95
C ILE A 419 3.53 -14.81 -14.42
N ASP A 420 2.69 -13.87 -14.84
CA ASP A 420 2.37 -13.55 -16.22
C ASP A 420 2.84 -12.12 -16.50
N THR A 421 3.89 -11.99 -17.31
CA THR A 421 4.49 -10.68 -17.65
C THR A 421 3.67 -9.87 -18.65
N GLU A 422 2.62 -10.44 -19.26
CA GLU A 422 1.65 -9.67 -20.04
C GLU A 422 0.64 -8.96 -19.14
N LYS A 423 0.48 -9.43 -17.89
CA LYS A 423 -0.31 -8.76 -16.85
C LYS A 423 0.48 -7.72 -16.07
N THR A 424 1.80 -7.64 -16.26
CA THR A 424 2.65 -6.62 -15.63
C THR A 424 2.79 -5.34 -16.48
N ASN A 425 2.39 -5.34 -17.76
CA ASN A 425 2.59 -4.22 -18.71
C ASN A 425 1.27 -3.53 -19.12
N GLY A 426 0.39 -3.31 -18.15
CA GLY A 426 -1.05 -3.15 -18.35
C GLY A 426 -1.66 -4.26 -17.51
N TRP A 427 -2.55 -4.01 -16.58
CA TRP A 427 -3.97 -3.76 -16.82
C TRP A 427 -4.59 -3.55 -15.43
N ALA A 428 -5.48 -2.58 -15.26
CA ALA A 428 -6.75 -2.94 -14.63
C ALA A 428 -7.62 -3.55 -15.76
N PRO A 429 -8.45 -4.56 -15.49
CA PRO A 429 -9.08 -5.44 -16.48
C PRO A 429 -9.77 -4.77 -17.67
#